data_AF-A0A258MHW8-F1
#
_entry.id   AF-A0A258MHW8-F1
#
_cell.length_a   1.000
_cell.length_b   1.000
_cell.length_c   1.000
_cell.angle_alpha   90.00
_cell.angle_beta   90.00
_cell.angle_gamma   90.00
#
_symmetry.space_group_name_H-M   'P 1'
#
loop_
_entity.id
_entity.type
_entity.pdbx_description
1 polymer ?
#
loop_
_entity_poly.entity_id
_entity_poly.type
_entity_poly.pdbx_seq_one_letter_code
_entity_poly.pdbx_strand_id
1 'polypeptide(L)' 'MSRPDMNKYVVISIEPTDLSNHWVITYQTPRGVTEQESVEAFDSNDAFIKFRNQRIQELKAKVIRKAQK' A
#
# COMPACT_ATOMS: atom_id res chain seq x y z
N MET A 1 0.02 26.18 1.27
CA MET A 1 0.27 24.79 1.67
C MET A 1 -0.64 23.89 0.85
N SER A 2 -0.08 23.10 -0.06
CA SER A 2 -0.85 22.21 -0.94
C SER A 2 -1.55 21.15 -0.09
N ARG A 3 -2.88 21.03 -0.20
CA ARG A 3 -3.62 19.92 0.43
C ARG A 3 -3.04 18.61 -0.14
N PRO A 4 -2.65 17.63 0.69
CA PRO A 4 -2.24 16.34 0.16
C PRO A 4 -3.39 15.78 -0.68
N ASP A 5 -3.09 15.27 -1.87
CA ASP A 5 -4.07 14.65 -2.75
C ASP A 5 -4.84 13.58 -1.97
N MET A 6 -6.06 13.91 -1.50
CA MET A 6 -6.87 13.11 -0.55
C MET A 6 -7.38 11.78 -1.14
N ASN A 7 -6.82 11.33 -2.27
CA ASN A 7 -7.21 10.13 -3.01
C ASN A 7 -6.04 9.18 -3.28
N LYS A 8 -4.85 9.41 -2.71
CA LYS A 8 -3.66 8.59 -2.99
C LYS A 8 -3.19 7.85 -1.74
N TYR A 9 -2.67 6.65 -1.95
CA TYR A 9 -1.81 6.00 -0.95
C TYR A 9 -0.41 6.59 -1.09
N VAL A 10 0.19 7.01 0.02
CA VAL A 10 1.55 7.57 0.06
C VAL A 10 2.41 6.65 0.88
N VAL A 11 3.44 6.05 0.27
CA VAL A 11 4.40 5.23 1.01
C VAL A 11 5.35 6.15 1.78
N ILE A 12 5.47 5.92 3.08
CA ILE A 12 6.27 6.71 4.02
C ILE A 12 7.62 6.01 4.25
N SER A 13 7.60 4.72 4.57
CA SER A 13 8.82 3.91 4.77
C SER A 13 8.63 2.47 4.29
N ILE A 14 9.75 1.84 3.95
CA ILE A 14 9.86 0.42 3.62
C ILE A 14 11.08 -0.10 4.39
N GLU A 15 10.83 -0.92 5.39
CA GLU A 15 11.85 -1.36 6.35
C GLU A 15 11.99 -2.89 6.29
N PRO A 16 13.23 -3.42 6.34
CA PRO A 16 13.43 -4.85 6.44
C PRO A 16 12.94 -5.34 7.81
N THR A 17 12.56 -6.61 7.88
CA THR A 17 12.25 -7.27 9.15
C THR A 17 13.29 -8.34 9.48
N ASP A 18 13.34 -8.75 10.74
CA ASP A 18 14.16 -9.89 11.17
C ASP A 18 13.68 -11.21 10.53
N LEU A 19 12.44 -11.24 10.02
CA LEU A 19 11.92 -12.35 9.23
C LEU A 19 12.45 -12.23 7.80
N SER A 20 13.26 -13.21 7.39
CA SER A 20 13.80 -13.25 6.03
C SER A 20 12.69 -13.10 4.99
N ASN A 21 12.96 -12.30 3.97
CA ASN A 21 12.05 -11.98 2.86
C ASN A 21 10.77 -11.25 3.25
N HIS A 22 10.66 -10.65 4.44
CA HIS A 22 9.52 -9.82 4.80
C HIS A 22 9.94 -8.35 4.99
N TRP A 23 9.12 -7.47 4.44
CA TRP A 23 9.30 -6.02 4.49
C TRP A 23 8.05 -5.37 5.10
N VAL A 24 8.25 -4.44 6.01
CA VAL A 24 7.17 -3.63 6.58
C VAL A 24 7.06 -2.34 5.78
N ILE A 25 5.87 -2.07 5.27
CA ILE A 25 5.55 -0.87 4.51
C ILE A 25 4.66 0.00 5.39
N THR A 26 5.17 1.17 5.75
CA THR A 26 4.38 2.22 6.40
C THR A 26 3.83 3.14 5.32
N TYR A 27 2.53 3.35 5.28
CA TYR A 27 1.88 4.19 4.27
C TYR A 27 0.74 5.01 4.85
N GLN A 28 0.45 6.13 4.22
CA GLN A 28 -0.73 6.94 4.49
C GLN A 28 -1.84 6.59 3.51
N THR A 29 -3.03 6.34 4.04
CA THR A 29 -4.25 6.14 3.25
C THR A 29 -4.76 7.46 2.67
N PRO A 30 -5.66 7.42 1.67
CA PRO A 30 -6.38 8.61 1.18
C PRO A 30 -7.09 9.42 2.28
N ARG A 31 -7.46 8.77 3.38
CA ARG A 31 -8.13 9.41 4.53
C ARG A 31 -7.15 10.09 5.50
N GLY A 32 -5.86 10.08 5.19
CA GLY A 32 -4.81 10.62 6.05
C GLY A 32 -4.40 9.71 7.20
N VAL A 33 -4.96 8.49 7.29
CA VAL A 33 -4.60 7.51 8.33
C VAL A 33 -3.32 6.79 7.93
N THR A 34 -2.36 6.74 8.84
CA THR A 34 -1.14 5.94 8.67
C THR A 34 -1.40 4.49 9.07
N GLU A 35 -1.03 3.56 8.20
CA GLU A 35 -1.16 2.12 8.39
C GLU A 35 0.16 1.44 8.07
N GLN A 36 0.30 0.19 8.52
CA GLN A 36 1.44 -0.67 8.25
C GLN A 36 0.97 -2.00 7.69
N GLU A 37 1.70 -2.53 6.72
CA GLU A 37 1.48 -3.87 6.16
C GLU A 37 2.81 -4.58 5.98
N SER A 38 2.82 -5.89 6.24
CA SER A 38 3.97 -6.76 5.94
C SER A 38 3.78 -7.42 4.58
N VAL A 39 4.80 -7.33 3.73
CA VAL A 39 4.81 -7.91 2.39
C VAL A 39 6.01 -8.81 2.24
N GLU A 40 5.78 -10.02 1.75
CA GLU A 40 6.86 -10.93 1.39
C GLU A 40 7.51 -10.47 0.07
N ALA A 41 8.78 -10.11 0.11
CA ALA A 41 9.54 -9.57 -1.01
C ALA A 41 11.05 -9.81 -0.88
N PHE A 42 11.72 -9.91 -2.04
CA PHE A 42 13.16 -10.14 -2.09
C PHE A 42 13.95 -8.90 -1.64
N ASP A 43 13.48 -7.71 -2.04
CA ASP A 43 14.07 -6.43 -1.67
C ASP A 43 12.99 -5.34 -1.48
N SER A 44 13.40 -4.14 -1.07
CA SER A 44 12.50 -3.02 -0.82
C SER A 44 11.73 -2.54 -2.06
N ASN A 45 12.30 -2.70 -3.25
CA ASN A 45 11.65 -2.30 -4.50
C ASN A 45 10.59 -3.33 -4.92
N ASP A 46 10.88 -4.63 -4.77
CA ASP A 46 9.88 -5.69 -4.94
C ASP A 46 8.72 -5.52 -3.93
N ALA A 47 9.03 -5.16 -2.68
CA ALA A 47 8.01 -4.86 -1.67
C ALA A 47 7.10 -3.71 -2.10
N PHE A 48 7.67 -2.61 -2.61
CA PHE A 48 6.92 -1.47 -3.12
C PHE A 48 6.00 -1.85 -4.29
N ILE A 49 6.52 -2.60 -5.26
CA ILE A 49 5.77 -3.01 -6.45
C ILE A 49 4.60 -3.91 -6.07
N LYS A 50 4.82 -4.90 -5.20
CA LYS A 50 3.78 -5.81 -4.69
C LYS A 50 2.68 -5.06 -3.97
N PHE A 51 3.04 -4.19 -3.04
CA PHE A 51 2.09 -3.33 -2.32
C PHE A 51 1.23 -2.49 -3.28
N ARG A 52 1.87 -1.79 -4.23
CA ARG A 52 1.16 -0.99 -5.23
C ARG A 52 0.14 -1.84 -6.00
N ASN A 53 0.56 -3.02 -6.46
CA ASN A 53 -0.29 -3.91 -7.25
C ASN A 53 -1.48 -4.43 -6.44
N GLN A 54 -1.27 -4.80 -5.17
CA GLN A 54 -2.33 -5.19 -4.25
C GLN A 54 -3.37 -4.07 -4.07
N ARG A 55 -2.93 -2.83 -3.80
CA ARG A 55 -3.86 -1.69 -3.65
C ARG A 55 -4.66 -1.40 -4.92
N ILE A 56 -4.04 -1.53 -6.10
CA ILE A 56 -4.75 -1.40 -7.38
C ILE A 56 -5.82 -2.49 -7.52
N GLN A 57 -5.48 -3.74 -7.19
CA GLN A 57 -6.43 -4.85 -7.26
C GLN A 57 -7.61 -4.68 -6.30
N GLU A 58 -7.35 -4.27 -5.05
CA GLU A 58 -8.40 -4.00 -4.05
C GLU A 58 -9.35 -2.90 -4.52
N LEU A 59 -8.82 -1.81 -5.08
CA LEU A 59 -9.63 -0.72 -5.60
C LEU A 59 -10.48 -1.18 -6.79
N LYS A 60 -9.88 -1.92 -7.74
CA LYS A 60 -10.63 -2.50 -8.86
C LYS A 60 -11.74 -3.45 -8.39
N ALA A 61 -11.46 -4.33 -7.44
CA ALA A 61 -12.45 -5.25 -6.88
C ALA A 61 -13.60 -4.52 -6.17
N LYS A 62 -13.30 -3.44 -5.44
CA LYS A 62 -14.32 -2.58 -4.80
C LYS A 62 -15.21 -1.88 -5.83
N VAL A 63 -14.65 -1.43 -6.97
CA VAL A 63 -15.42 -0.83 -8.06
C VAL A 63 -16.36 -1.85 -8.71
N ILE A 64 -15.84 -3.05 -9.03
CA ILE A 64 -16.65 -4.12 -9.65
C ILE A 64 -17.82 -4.53 -8.74
N ARG A 65 -17.57 -4.74 -7.44
CA ARG A 65 -18.63 -5.09 -6.48
C ARG A 65 -19.72 -4.02 -6.34
N LYS A 66 -19.38 -2.75 -6.54
CA LYS A 66 -20.37 -1.65 -6.52
C LYS A 66 -21.19 -1.57 -7.81
N ALA A 67 -20.66 -2.02 -8.95
CA ALA A 67 -21.36 -2.01 -10.22
C ALA A 67 -22.35 -3.17 -10.39
N GLN A 68 -22.23 -4.23 -9.58
CA GLN A 68 -23.10 -5.41 -9.60
C GLN A 68 -24.25 -5.35 -8.58
N LYS A 69 -24.38 -4.24 -7.85
CA LYS A 69 -25.39 -4.01 -6.81
C LYS A 69 -26.32 -2.89 -7.25
#